data_AF-A0A2S2QFI0-F1
#
_entry.id   AF-A0A2S2QFI0-F1
#
_cell.length_a   1.000
_cell.length_b   1.000
_cell.length_c   1.000
_cell.angle_alpha   90.00
_cell.angle_beta   90.00
_cell.angle_gamma   90.00
#
_symmetry.space_group_name_H-M   'P 1'
#
loop_
_entity.id
_entity.type
_entity.pdbx_description
1 polymer ?
#
loop_
_entity_poly.entity_id
_entity_poly.type
_entity_poly.pdbx_seq_one_letter_code
_entity_poly.pdbx_strand_id
1 'polypeptide(L)'
;MQFSSDSSAVSLYQSARRPLQLSRSVCFITMTLSKVLILLPLFVGLLMLSPYFVSGRFTTEQIDQLGKACNASEDDLVIAKSYAVPTSESGKCLMKCMINKLGMLNDDGTYNKTGTKLALKKHWSEWPEDLINKINDSCYEEAQKVSLDVIATCGYAYEVTACINKRTKDANVL
;
A
#
# COMPACT_ATOMS: atom_id res chain seq x y z
N MET A 1 -5.70 70.59 71.47
CA MET A 1 -7.16 70.30 71.51
C MET A 1 -7.56 70.01 70.07
N GLN A 2 -8.19 68.94 69.62
CA GLN A 2 -8.80 67.72 70.20
C GLN A 2 -9.18 66.92 68.92
N PHE A 3 -8.85 65.65 68.67
CA PHE A 3 -9.45 64.43 69.21
C PHE A 3 -8.60 63.25 68.64
N SER A 4 -8.07 62.38 69.51
CA SER A 4 -8.47 60.96 69.67
C SER A 4 -7.92 60.02 68.58
N SER A 5 -6.84 59.29 68.84
CA SER A 5 -6.77 58.01 69.58
C SER A 5 -7.01 56.78 68.69
N ASP A 6 -5.88 56.19 68.30
CA ASP A 6 -5.50 54.78 68.47
C ASP A 6 -6.18 53.60 67.77
N SER A 7 -5.27 52.67 67.48
CA SER A 7 -5.39 51.22 67.51
C SER A 7 -5.85 50.50 66.25
N SER A 8 -4.85 50.15 65.44
CA SER A 8 -4.37 48.77 65.32
C SER A 8 -5.34 47.66 65.76
N ALA A 9 -6.11 47.16 64.80
CA ALA A 9 -6.62 45.79 64.65
C ALA A 9 -7.81 45.93 63.71
N VAL A 10 -7.76 45.50 62.47
CA VAL A 10 -8.20 44.17 62.02
C VAL A 10 -7.97 44.25 60.51
N SER A 11 -6.80 43.85 60.00
CA SER A 11 -6.54 42.49 59.53
C SER A 11 -7.77 41.81 58.91
N LEU A 12 -7.75 41.68 57.57
CA LEU A 12 -8.17 40.48 56.84
C LEU A 12 -9.60 40.25 56.31
N TYR A 13 -10.50 41.23 56.06
CA TYR A 13 -11.84 40.81 55.55
C TYR A 13 -12.61 41.56 54.45
N GLN A 14 -12.07 42.52 53.70
CA GLN A 14 -12.90 43.19 52.66
C GLN A 14 -12.25 43.44 51.28
N SER A 15 -11.56 42.44 50.73
CA SER A 15 -11.16 42.41 49.30
C SER A 15 -12.04 41.47 48.46
N ALA A 16 -13.37 41.48 48.69
CA ALA A 16 -14.27 40.69 47.87
C ALA A 16 -15.65 41.35 47.80
N ARG A 17 -15.88 42.11 46.72
CA ARG A 17 -17.15 42.23 45.97
C ARG A 17 -17.05 43.36 44.94
N ARG A 18 -16.57 43.02 43.74
CA ARG A 18 -17.09 43.65 42.51
C ARG A 18 -17.90 42.57 41.76
N PRO A 19 -19.21 42.76 41.53
CA PRO A 19 -19.97 41.82 40.72
C PRO A 19 -19.58 41.99 39.24
N LEU A 20 -19.10 40.90 38.62
CA LEU A 20 -18.95 40.80 37.17
C LEU A 20 -20.34 40.66 36.54
N GLN A 21 -20.74 41.66 35.76
CA GLN A 21 -21.88 41.59 34.84
C GLN A 21 -21.54 40.63 33.69
N LEU A 22 -22.17 39.45 33.67
CA LEU A 22 -21.99 38.42 32.65
C LEU A 22 -22.98 38.69 31.48
N SER A 23 -22.45 39.15 30.34
CA SER A 23 -23.23 39.46 29.14
C SER A 23 -23.73 38.19 28.41
N ARG A 24 -24.97 38.24 27.90
CA ARG A 24 -25.71 37.17 27.21
C ARG A 24 -25.03 36.58 25.96
N SER A 25 -23.99 37.21 25.41
CA SER A 25 -23.30 36.75 24.19
C SER A 25 -22.45 35.49 24.37
N VAL A 26 -22.11 35.11 25.61
CA VAL A 26 -21.24 33.95 25.88
C VAL A 26 -21.97 32.61 25.70
N CYS A 27 -23.30 32.59 25.82
CA CYS A 27 -24.09 31.35 25.77
C CYS A 27 -24.26 30.78 24.35
N PHE A 28 -24.26 31.63 23.31
CA PHE A 28 -24.45 31.17 21.93
C PHE A 28 -23.19 30.51 21.35
N ILE A 29 -22.00 30.94 21.79
CA ILE A 29 -20.72 30.41 21.33
C ILE A 29 -20.41 29.06 21.99
N THR A 30 -20.83 28.84 23.24
CA THR A 30 -20.59 27.58 23.96
C THR A 30 -21.48 26.42 23.49
N MET A 31 -22.67 26.69 22.94
CA MET A 31 -23.58 25.63 22.46
C MET A 31 -23.21 25.05 21.08
N THR A 32 -22.44 25.75 20.25
CA THR A 32 -22.00 25.26 18.93
C THR A 32 -20.70 24.48 18.99
N LEU A 33 -19.78 24.83 19.90
CA LEU A 33 -18.49 24.16 20.08
C LEU A 33 -18.61 22.72 20.62
N SER A 34 -19.56 22.45 21.52
CA SER A 34 -19.71 21.11 22.13
C SER A 34 -20.22 20.05 21.15
N LYS A 35 -20.95 20.43 20.09
CA LYS A 35 -21.43 19.48 19.07
C LYS A 35 -20.34 19.14 18.04
N VAL A 36 -19.45 20.08 17.73
CA VAL A 36 -18.34 19.88 16.78
C VAL A 36 -17.25 18.99 17.41
N LEU A 37 -17.02 19.09 18.71
CA LEU A 37 -15.97 18.33 19.41
C LEU A 37 -16.24 16.81 19.46
N ILE A 38 -17.49 16.38 19.41
CA ILE A 38 -17.89 14.96 19.50
C ILE A 38 -17.91 14.29 18.11
N LEU A 39 -18.14 15.05 17.05
CA LEU A 39 -18.19 14.54 15.67
C LEU A 39 -16.79 14.30 15.07
N LEU A 40 -15.78 15.06 15.50
CA LEU A 40 -14.40 14.96 15.00
C LEU A 40 -13.72 13.60 15.26
N PRO A 41 -13.76 13.01 16.49
CA PRO A 41 -13.16 11.70 16.73
C PRO A 41 -13.95 10.54 16.09
N LEU A 42 -15.26 10.70 15.90
CA LEU A 42 -16.11 9.75 15.19
C LEU A 42 -15.76 9.70 13.69
N PHE A 43 -15.50 10.85 13.06
CA PHE A 43 -15.06 10.93 11.66
C PHE A 43 -13.63 10.39 11.46
N VAL A 44 -12.72 10.65 12.40
CA VAL A 44 -11.34 10.10 12.38
C VAL A 44 -11.34 8.59 12.63
N GLY A 45 -12.19 8.09 13.55
CA GLY A 45 -12.37 6.65 13.77
C GLY A 45 -12.95 5.92 12.55
N LEU A 46 -13.86 6.57 11.81
CA LEU A 46 -14.42 6.02 10.57
C LEU A 46 -13.39 5.98 9.42
N LEU A 47 -12.45 6.93 9.39
CA LEU A 47 -11.33 6.94 8.43
C LEU A 47 -10.26 5.88 8.75
N MET A 48 -10.11 5.46 10.01
CA MET A 48 -9.23 4.34 10.40
C MET A 48 -9.84 2.95 10.09
N LEU A 49 -11.16 2.88 9.92
CA LEU A 49 -11.86 1.70 9.40
C LEU A 49 -11.95 1.72 7.85
N SER A 50 -11.39 2.74 7.21
CA SER A 50 -11.17 2.73 5.77
C SER A 50 -10.39 1.47 5.44
N PRO A 51 -10.87 0.62 4.52
CA PRO A 51 -10.06 -0.41 3.96
C PRO A 51 -9.00 0.28 3.08
N TYR A 52 -7.94 0.81 3.69
CA TYR A 52 -6.61 0.72 3.12
C TYR A 52 -6.21 -0.76 3.12
N PHE A 53 -7.04 -1.59 2.45
CA PHE A 53 -6.71 -2.96 2.14
C PHE A 53 -5.53 -2.84 1.18
N VAL A 54 -4.35 -3.03 1.73
CA VAL A 54 -3.22 -3.51 0.96
C VAL A 54 -3.66 -4.88 0.44
N SER A 55 -4.28 -4.90 -0.75
CA SER A 55 -4.41 -6.12 -1.54
C SER A 55 -3.00 -6.44 -2.02
N GLY A 56 -2.21 -7.00 -1.12
CA GLY A 56 -0.78 -7.22 -1.31
C GLY A 56 -0.53 -8.08 -2.53
N ARG A 57 -1.23 -9.21 -2.64
CA ARG A 57 -0.94 -10.25 -3.61
C ARG A 57 -1.60 -9.99 -4.97
N PHE A 58 -0.89 -10.29 -6.05
CA PHE A 58 -1.44 -10.36 -7.40
C PHE A 58 -2.64 -11.32 -7.42
N THR A 59 -3.86 -10.81 -7.55
CA THR A 59 -5.06 -11.61 -7.25
C THR A 59 -5.45 -12.54 -8.40
N THR A 60 -6.25 -13.57 -8.10
CA THR A 60 -6.81 -14.47 -9.11
C THR A 60 -7.66 -13.74 -10.15
N GLU A 61 -8.32 -12.65 -9.77
CA GLU A 61 -9.11 -11.80 -10.66
C GLU A 61 -8.20 -11.00 -11.60
N GLN A 62 -7.06 -10.52 -11.11
CA GLN A 62 -6.05 -9.86 -11.94
C GLN A 62 -5.42 -10.85 -12.94
N ILE A 63 -5.14 -12.08 -12.50
CA ILE A 63 -4.68 -13.17 -13.37
C ILE A 63 -5.72 -13.47 -14.44
N ASP A 64 -7.01 -13.54 -14.07
CA ASP A 64 -8.11 -13.76 -15.02
C ASP A 64 -8.23 -12.64 -16.06
N GLN A 65 -8.18 -11.39 -15.62
CA GLN A 65 -8.28 -10.24 -16.52
C GLN A 65 -7.10 -10.22 -17.50
N LEU A 66 -5.88 -10.45 -16.99
CA LEU A 66 -4.68 -10.44 -17.81
C LEU A 66 -4.64 -11.65 -18.75
N GLY A 67 -5.04 -12.82 -18.28
CA GLY A 67 -5.12 -14.03 -19.09
C GLY A 67 -6.17 -13.94 -20.19
N LYS A 68 -7.36 -13.37 -19.91
CA LYS A 68 -8.35 -13.05 -20.95
C LYS A 68 -7.78 -12.09 -22.00
N ALA A 69 -7.06 -11.05 -21.57
CA ALA A 69 -6.38 -10.12 -22.48
C ALA A 69 -5.25 -10.77 -23.30
N CYS A 70 -4.85 -11.99 -22.94
CA CYS A 70 -3.83 -12.80 -23.59
C CYS A 70 -4.41 -14.04 -24.29
N ASN A 71 -5.74 -14.16 -24.41
CA ASN A 71 -6.42 -15.32 -25.00
C ASN A 71 -5.99 -16.65 -24.38
N ALA A 72 -5.83 -16.67 -23.05
CA ALA A 72 -5.42 -17.86 -22.31
C ALA A 72 -6.43 -19.01 -22.47
N SER A 73 -5.92 -20.24 -22.49
CA SER A 73 -6.77 -21.42 -22.29
C SER A 73 -7.19 -21.52 -20.82
N GLU A 74 -8.33 -22.16 -20.54
CA GLU A 74 -8.78 -22.37 -19.16
C GLU A 74 -7.78 -23.23 -18.38
N ASP A 75 -7.21 -24.26 -19.01
CA ASP A 75 -6.23 -25.15 -18.39
C ASP A 75 -4.95 -24.38 -17.95
N ASP A 76 -4.44 -23.50 -18.82
CA ASP A 76 -3.27 -22.67 -18.49
C ASP A 76 -3.60 -21.62 -17.41
N LEU A 77 -4.83 -21.08 -17.41
CA LEU A 77 -5.31 -20.16 -16.37
C LEU A 77 -5.42 -20.82 -15.00
N VAL A 78 -5.91 -22.05 -14.92
CA VAL A 78 -6.01 -22.80 -13.66
C VAL A 78 -4.63 -22.95 -13.03
N ILE A 79 -3.62 -23.28 -13.84
CA ILE A 79 -2.23 -23.38 -13.37
C ILE A 79 -1.71 -22.01 -12.93
N ALA A 80 -1.91 -20.96 -13.71
CA ALA A 80 -1.45 -19.61 -13.37
C ALA A 80 -2.10 -19.08 -12.07
N LYS A 81 -3.40 -19.33 -11.85
CA LYS A 81 -4.14 -18.98 -10.63
C LYS A 81 -3.64 -19.70 -9.38
N SER A 82 -3.04 -20.87 -9.55
CA SER A 82 -2.34 -21.59 -8.47
C SER A 82 -0.95 -21.02 -8.16
N TYR A 83 -0.58 -19.91 -8.81
CA TYR A 83 0.74 -19.29 -8.74
C TYR A 83 1.86 -20.25 -9.19
N ALA A 84 1.55 -21.15 -10.13
CA ALA A 84 2.52 -21.98 -10.81
C ALA A 84 2.77 -21.45 -12.23
N VAL A 85 3.91 -21.82 -12.82
CA VAL A 85 4.25 -21.44 -14.19
C VAL A 85 3.83 -22.57 -15.13
N PRO A 86 2.88 -22.34 -16.06
CA PRO A 86 2.48 -23.34 -17.04
C PRO A 86 3.65 -23.78 -17.92
N THR A 87 3.77 -25.09 -18.16
CA THR A 87 4.88 -25.69 -18.95
C THR A 87 4.47 -26.09 -20.37
N SER A 88 3.17 -26.08 -20.68
CA SER A 88 2.63 -26.26 -22.03
C SER A 88 3.14 -25.14 -22.96
N GLU A 89 3.20 -25.39 -24.27
CA GLU A 89 3.65 -24.34 -25.21
C GLU A 89 2.71 -23.12 -25.19
N SER A 90 1.40 -23.35 -25.16
CA SER A 90 0.40 -22.30 -25.01
C SER A 90 0.59 -21.53 -23.69
N GLY A 91 0.87 -22.24 -22.60
CA GLY A 91 1.08 -21.67 -21.28
C GLY A 91 2.35 -20.83 -21.18
N LYS A 92 3.45 -21.24 -21.83
CA LYS A 92 4.66 -20.40 -21.96
C LYS A 92 4.36 -19.11 -22.72
N CYS A 93 3.59 -19.19 -23.81
CA CYS A 93 3.20 -18.00 -24.55
C CYS A 93 2.22 -17.10 -23.78
N LEU A 94 1.36 -17.68 -22.95
CA LEU A 94 0.55 -16.94 -21.99
C LEU A 94 1.43 -16.13 -21.05
N MET A 95 2.45 -16.76 -20.43
CA MET A 95 3.39 -16.06 -19.54
C MET A 95 4.07 -14.90 -20.26
N LYS A 96 4.56 -15.12 -21.48
CA LYS A 96 5.13 -14.05 -22.33
C LYS A 96 4.18 -12.86 -22.46
N CYS A 97 2.93 -13.10 -22.85
CA CYS A 97 1.96 -12.04 -23.02
C CYS A 97 1.69 -11.29 -21.70
N MET A 98 1.52 -12.03 -20.59
CA MET A 98 1.24 -11.45 -19.28
C MET A 98 2.41 -10.58 -18.80
N ILE A 99 3.64 -11.11 -18.76
CA ILE A 99 4.79 -10.36 -18.24
C ILE A 99 5.17 -9.18 -19.15
N ASN A 100 4.92 -9.27 -20.47
CA ASN A 100 5.08 -8.16 -21.39
C ASN A 100 4.08 -7.03 -21.09
N LYS A 101 2.80 -7.35 -20.87
CA LYS A 101 1.76 -6.35 -20.49
C LYS A 101 2.03 -5.71 -19.13
N LEU A 102 2.72 -6.41 -18.23
CA LEU A 102 3.17 -5.89 -16.94
C LEU A 102 4.45 -5.03 -17.05
N GLY A 103 5.04 -4.92 -18.25
CA GLY A 103 6.26 -4.14 -18.48
C GLY A 103 7.54 -4.81 -17.97
N MET A 104 7.51 -6.13 -17.74
CA MET A 104 8.66 -6.89 -17.24
C MET A 104 9.67 -7.26 -18.34
N LEU A 105 9.27 -7.08 -19.60
CA LEU A 105 10.15 -7.22 -20.77
C LEU A 105 10.33 -5.86 -21.45
N ASN A 106 11.46 -5.68 -22.11
CA ASN A 106 11.70 -4.56 -23.02
C ASN A 106 11.03 -4.84 -24.38
N ASP A 107 10.98 -3.85 -25.26
CA ASP A 107 10.35 -3.97 -26.59
C ASP A 107 11.03 -5.05 -27.47
N ASP A 108 12.31 -5.31 -27.25
CA ASP A 108 13.08 -6.38 -27.90
C ASP A 108 12.86 -7.77 -27.27
N GLY A 109 11.99 -7.86 -26.25
CA GLY A 109 11.68 -9.08 -25.53
C GLY A 109 12.72 -9.49 -24.48
N THR A 110 13.76 -8.69 -24.24
CA THR A 110 14.74 -8.93 -23.17
C THR A 110 14.18 -8.56 -21.79
N TYR A 111 14.86 -8.97 -20.72
CA TYR A 111 14.42 -8.68 -19.35
C TYR A 111 14.52 -7.18 -19.06
N ASN A 112 13.40 -6.58 -18.63
CA ASN A 112 13.38 -5.19 -18.18
C ASN A 112 13.56 -5.12 -16.66
N LYS A 113 14.77 -4.79 -16.20
CA LYS A 113 15.10 -4.74 -14.77
C LYS A 113 14.29 -3.70 -14.00
N THR A 114 14.15 -2.51 -14.58
CA THR A 114 13.37 -1.42 -13.98
C THR A 114 11.90 -1.72 -14.00
N GLY A 115 11.39 -2.17 -15.16
CA GLY A 115 9.99 -2.53 -15.34
C GLY A 115 9.57 -3.69 -14.45
N THR A 116 10.41 -4.70 -14.28
CA THR A 116 10.15 -5.81 -13.36
C THR A 116 10.10 -5.36 -11.91
N LYS A 117 11.04 -4.50 -11.46
CA LYS A 117 10.96 -3.90 -10.12
C LYS A 117 9.64 -3.15 -9.92
N LEU A 118 9.21 -2.36 -10.89
CA LEU A 118 7.96 -1.60 -10.81
C LEU A 118 6.73 -2.52 -10.78
N ALA A 119 6.70 -3.55 -11.61
CA ALA A 119 5.63 -4.55 -11.62
C ALA A 119 5.54 -5.28 -10.27
N LEU A 120 6.68 -5.72 -9.73
CA LEU A 120 6.76 -6.38 -8.42
C LEU A 120 6.25 -5.47 -7.30
N LYS A 121 6.73 -4.22 -7.21
CA LYS A 121 6.26 -3.26 -6.20
C LYS A 121 4.77 -2.94 -6.31
N LYS A 122 4.23 -2.93 -7.53
CA LYS A 122 2.81 -2.61 -7.77
C LYS A 122 1.87 -3.75 -7.41
N HIS A 123 2.23 -4.97 -7.81
CA HIS A 123 1.34 -6.14 -7.71
C HIS A 123 1.64 -7.05 -6.52
N TRP A 124 2.77 -6.84 -5.84
CA TRP A 124 3.18 -7.49 -4.59
C TRP A 124 3.65 -6.42 -3.59
N SER A 125 2.77 -5.45 -3.33
CA SER A 125 3.08 -4.26 -2.51
C SER A 125 3.31 -4.56 -1.02
N GLU A 126 2.95 -5.76 -0.57
CA GLU A 126 3.21 -6.30 0.76
C GLU A 126 4.63 -6.86 0.90
N TRP A 127 5.33 -7.14 -0.21
CA TRP A 127 6.69 -7.66 -0.13
C TRP A 127 7.69 -6.57 0.30
N PRO A 128 8.64 -6.90 1.20
CA PRO A 128 9.74 -6.01 1.53
C PRO A 128 10.54 -5.58 0.30
N GLU A 129 10.99 -4.32 0.25
CA GLU A 129 11.71 -3.80 -0.92
C GLU A 129 13.06 -4.53 -1.14
N ASP A 130 13.74 -4.96 -0.09
CA ASP A 130 14.95 -5.77 -0.17
C ASP A 130 14.69 -7.14 -0.80
N LEU A 131 13.55 -7.77 -0.49
CA LEU A 131 13.12 -9.01 -1.14
C LEU A 131 12.85 -8.80 -2.62
N ILE A 132 12.11 -7.73 -2.98
CA ILE A 132 11.83 -7.38 -4.38
C ILE A 132 13.14 -7.17 -5.15
N ASN A 133 14.08 -6.40 -4.58
CA ASN A 133 15.37 -6.15 -5.21
C ASN A 133 16.15 -7.45 -5.38
N LYS A 134 16.21 -8.31 -4.35
CA LYS A 134 16.92 -9.59 -4.39
C LYS A 134 16.37 -10.52 -5.48
N ILE A 135 15.06 -10.64 -5.61
CA ILE A 135 14.42 -11.47 -6.66
C ILE A 135 14.75 -10.88 -8.04
N ASN A 136 14.54 -9.58 -8.23
CA ASN A 136 14.76 -8.89 -9.50
C ASN A 136 16.22 -8.98 -9.96
N ASP A 137 17.18 -8.71 -9.06
CA ASP A 137 18.61 -8.79 -9.35
C ASP A 137 19.01 -10.20 -9.75
N SER A 138 18.57 -11.20 -8.97
CA SER A 138 18.91 -12.60 -9.26
C SER A 138 18.35 -13.09 -10.59
N CYS A 139 17.10 -12.73 -10.92
CA CYS A 139 16.49 -13.17 -12.18
C CYS A 139 17.00 -12.39 -13.38
N TYR A 140 17.41 -11.14 -13.20
CA TYR A 140 18.12 -10.38 -14.22
C TYR A 140 19.47 -11.03 -14.58
N GLU A 141 20.26 -11.41 -13.58
CA GLU A 141 21.54 -12.10 -13.80
C GLU A 141 21.39 -13.47 -14.47
N GLU A 142 20.33 -14.22 -14.15
CA GLU A 142 20.02 -15.48 -14.84
C GLU A 142 19.56 -15.24 -16.29
N ALA A 143 18.70 -14.25 -16.52
CA ALA A 143 18.22 -13.90 -17.85
C ALA A 143 19.36 -13.51 -18.81
N GLN A 144 20.42 -12.87 -18.31
CA GLN A 144 21.61 -12.53 -19.11
C GLN A 144 22.39 -13.75 -19.61
N LYS A 145 22.19 -14.93 -19.00
CA LYS A 145 22.87 -16.18 -19.39
C LYS A 145 22.09 -16.95 -20.46
N VAL A 146 20.85 -16.54 -20.76
CA VAL A 146 20.04 -17.18 -21.79
C VAL A 146 20.57 -16.78 -23.17
N SER A 147 20.59 -17.75 -24.08
CA SER A 147 21.11 -17.55 -25.44
C SER A 147 20.25 -16.57 -26.25
N LEU A 148 20.90 -15.82 -27.14
CA LEU A 148 20.25 -14.78 -27.95
C LEU A 148 19.15 -15.33 -28.88
N ASP A 149 19.28 -16.57 -29.36
CA ASP A 149 18.29 -17.23 -30.22
C ASP A 149 16.97 -17.54 -29.49
N VAL A 150 16.99 -17.55 -28.15
CA VAL A 150 15.82 -17.83 -27.32
C VAL A 150 15.13 -16.53 -26.89
N ILE A 151 15.80 -15.38 -26.97
CA ILE A 151 15.24 -14.08 -26.59
C ILE A 151 13.95 -13.79 -27.37
N ALA A 152 12.99 -13.14 -26.70
CA ALA A 152 11.66 -12.84 -27.22
C ALA A 152 10.82 -14.08 -27.59
N THR A 153 11.26 -15.31 -27.34
CA THR A 153 10.42 -16.50 -27.49
C THR A 153 9.51 -16.72 -26.28
N CYS A 154 8.52 -17.60 -26.41
CA CYS A 154 7.71 -18.04 -25.27
C CYS A 154 8.57 -18.79 -24.24
N GLY A 155 9.59 -19.52 -24.69
CA GLY A 155 10.56 -20.20 -23.83
C GLY A 155 11.34 -19.25 -22.94
N TYR A 156 11.81 -18.12 -23.48
CA TYR A 156 12.51 -17.11 -22.67
C TYR A 156 11.62 -16.52 -21.57
N ALA A 157 10.39 -16.16 -21.90
CA ALA A 157 9.45 -15.64 -20.91
C ALA A 157 9.11 -16.66 -19.82
N TYR A 158 9.08 -17.94 -20.17
CA TYR A 158 8.95 -19.03 -19.21
C TYR A 158 10.14 -19.05 -18.24
N GLU A 159 11.38 -19.01 -18.72
CA GLU A 159 12.57 -18.99 -17.86
C GLU A 159 12.57 -17.79 -16.89
N VAL A 160 12.22 -16.61 -17.40
CA VAL A 160 12.06 -15.39 -16.58
C VAL A 160 11.02 -15.59 -15.47
N THR A 161 9.84 -16.09 -15.83
CA THR A 161 8.74 -16.29 -14.88
C THR A 161 9.06 -17.41 -13.88
N ALA A 162 9.68 -18.49 -14.35
CA ALA A 162 10.11 -19.62 -13.54
C ALA A 162 11.18 -19.21 -12.52
N CYS A 163 12.12 -18.34 -12.90
CA CYS A 163 13.07 -17.77 -11.96
C CYS A 163 12.35 -17.02 -10.83
N ILE A 164 11.45 -16.09 -11.16
CA ILE A 164 10.71 -15.31 -10.15
C ILE A 164 9.94 -16.26 -9.23
N ASN A 165 9.19 -17.21 -9.80
CA ASN A 165 8.39 -18.18 -9.05
C ASN A 165 9.25 -19.04 -8.10
N LYS A 166 10.43 -19.46 -8.55
CA LYS A 166 11.38 -20.19 -7.73
C LYS A 166 11.87 -19.32 -6.56
N ARG A 167 12.31 -18.09 -6.82
CA ARG A 167 12.85 -17.21 -5.77
C ARG A 167 11.79 -16.81 -4.74
N THR A 168 10.53 -16.68 -5.15
CA THR A 168 9.42 -16.40 -4.23
C THR A 168 9.09 -17.60 -3.33
N LYS A 169 9.18 -18.82 -3.88
CA LYS A 169 9.05 -20.06 -3.09
C LYS A 169 10.21 -20.23 -2.11
N ASP A 170 11.43 -19.98 -2.56
CA ASP A 170 12.63 -20.03 -1.70
C ASP A 170 12.55 -19.00 -0.55
N ALA A 171 11.86 -17.88 -0.77
CA ALA A 171 11.61 -16.85 0.24
C ALA A 171 10.35 -17.10 1.09
N ASN A 172 9.58 -18.18 0.82
CA ASN A 172 8.35 -18.53 1.51
C ASN A 172 7.29 -17.42 1.51
N VAL A 173 7.17 -16.70 0.40
CA VAL A 173 6.16 -15.61 0.21
C VAL A 173 5.07 -15.97 -0.80
N LEU A 174 5.13 -17.16 -1.40
CA LEU A 174 4.16 -17.62 -2.39
C LEU A 174 3.79 -19.09 -2.21
#